data_AF-A0A2M8B4Z6-F1
#
_entry.id   AF-A0A2M8B4Z6-F1
#
_cell.length_a   1.000
_cell.length_b   1.000
_cell.length_c   1.000
_cell.angle_alpha   90.00
_cell.angle_beta   90.00
_cell.angle_gamma   90.00
#
_symmetry.space_group_name_H-M   'P 1'
#
loop_
_entity.id
_entity.type
_entity.pdbx_description
1 polymer ?
#
loop_
_entity_poly.entity_id
_entity_poly.type
_entity_poly.pdbx_seq_one_letter_code
_entity_poly.pdbx_strand_id
1 'polypeptide(L)'
;MGAARCAPTHLDIMLTIEIACALILALHVAVGLKVTTDRAAFLRRFLLVAGASWIGEDTCIRAYGFYAYDAGWGLFLDRMPLMIAAIWPAVILSSWEVAKHLVPSTHRRLATRPLLVGALVFADAWLIEPIAVQTGLWRWFEPGLFNVPIIGVAGWAYFAMLAVAVLEWVERAQEPAVYEAAILLVAPLGAHVLLVATWWALFRWITVPIPSWPAVALGFAVSLGLAGWAAMAGARKRMPPAAIFSRMPPAIFFFVLLAVFGRAVPALVVWAVAFAPPWLALTPWNALRRKESSRTQTGRNLRQ
;
A
#
# COMPACT_ATOMS: atom_id res chain seq x y z
N MET A 1 46.95 4.27 11.26
CA MET A 1 46.28 2.96 11.25
C MET A 1 44.78 3.20 11.20
N GLY A 2 44.16 3.10 10.03
CA GLY A 2 42.71 3.27 9.87
C GLY A 2 42.01 1.94 10.08
N ALA A 3 41.08 1.87 11.04
CA ALA A 3 40.24 0.69 11.21
C ALA A 3 39.37 0.50 9.96
N ALA A 4 39.59 -0.59 9.21
CA ALA A 4 38.73 -0.97 8.11
C ALA A 4 37.32 -1.24 8.66
N ARG A 5 36.32 -0.46 8.24
CA ARG A 5 34.93 -0.75 8.58
C ARG A 5 34.53 -2.01 7.82
N CYS A 6 34.14 -3.07 8.52
CA CYS A 6 33.52 -4.23 7.89
C CYS A 6 32.27 -3.77 7.14
N ALA A 7 32.08 -4.26 5.92
CA ALA A 7 30.85 -4.04 5.18
C ALA A 7 29.66 -4.62 5.98
N PRO A 8 28.49 -3.95 6.00
CA PRO A 8 27.32 -4.47 6.68
C PRO A 8 26.95 -5.84 6.12
N THR A 9 26.60 -6.77 7.01
CA THR A 9 26.14 -8.11 6.63
C THR A 9 24.70 -8.06 6.12
N HIS A 10 24.26 -9.13 5.44
CA HIS A 10 22.87 -9.26 5.01
C HIS A 10 21.87 -9.13 6.18
N LEU A 11 22.24 -9.67 7.35
CA LEU A 11 21.44 -9.58 8.57
C LEU A 11 21.32 -8.13 9.08
N ASP A 12 22.40 -7.35 9.03
CA ASP A 12 22.38 -5.94 9.45
C ASP A 12 21.44 -5.10 8.56
N ILE A 13 21.43 -5.39 7.24
CA ILE A 13 20.55 -4.74 6.28
C ILE A 13 19.09 -5.09 6.59
N MET A 14 18.77 -6.38 6.74
CA MET A 14 17.40 -6.82 7.01
C MET A 14 16.86 -6.25 8.32
N LEU A 15 17.66 -6.29 9.40
CA LEU A 15 17.28 -5.70 10.69
C LEU A 15 17.00 -4.19 10.56
N THR A 16 17.81 -3.47 9.79
CA THR A 16 17.59 -2.04 9.53
C THR A 16 16.27 -1.77 8.82
N ILE A 17 15.94 -2.60 7.81
CA ILE A 17 14.68 -2.54 7.07
C ILE A 17 13.50 -2.80 8.01
N GLU A 18 13.58 -3.84 8.85
CA GLU A 18 12.52 -4.16 9.82
C GLU A 18 12.28 -3.05 10.84
N ILE A 19 13.34 -2.48 11.40
CA ILE A 19 13.23 -1.36 12.34
C ILE A 19 12.55 -0.17 11.64
N ALA A 20 12.96 0.16 10.41
CA ALA A 20 12.34 1.24 9.65
C ALA A 20 10.85 0.98 9.38
N CYS A 21 10.49 -0.24 8.98
CA CYS A 21 9.10 -0.67 8.81
C CYS A 21 8.30 -0.55 10.12
N ALA A 22 8.86 -1.02 11.24
CA ALA A 22 8.24 -0.95 12.55
C ALA A 22 7.96 0.50 12.97
N LEU A 23 8.92 1.41 12.76
CA LEU A 23 8.77 2.84 13.07
C LEU A 23 7.70 3.50 12.21
N ILE A 24 7.67 3.20 10.90
CA ILE A 24 6.64 3.69 9.98
C ILE A 24 5.26 3.19 10.40
N LEU A 25 5.17 1.91 10.77
CA LEU A 25 3.92 1.31 11.20
C LEU A 25 3.43 1.90 12.53
N ALA A 26 4.32 2.06 13.50
CA ALA A 26 4.00 2.69 14.78
C ALA A 26 3.51 4.13 14.57
N LEU A 27 4.17 4.90 13.68
CA LEU A 27 3.72 6.24 13.30
C LEU A 27 2.33 6.20 12.66
N HIS A 28 2.08 5.28 11.72
CA HIS A 28 0.78 5.14 11.08
C HIS A 28 -0.34 4.84 12.10
N VAL A 29 -0.12 3.86 12.98
CA VAL A 29 -1.08 3.50 14.04
C VAL A 29 -1.30 4.66 15.01
N ALA A 30 -0.23 5.34 15.44
CA ALA A 30 -0.33 6.48 16.35
C ALA A 30 -1.13 7.64 15.73
N VAL A 31 -0.91 7.94 14.44
CA VAL A 31 -1.69 8.95 13.71
C VAL A 31 -3.15 8.50 13.57
N GLY A 32 -3.40 7.24 13.21
CA GLY A 32 -4.75 6.69 13.10
C GLY A 32 -5.53 6.80 14.41
N LEU A 33 -4.93 6.38 15.53
CA LEU A 33 -5.50 6.49 16.87
C LEU A 33 -5.79 7.93 17.31
N LYS A 34 -4.99 8.88 16.83
CA LYS A 34 -5.16 10.31 17.14
C LYS A 34 -6.27 10.96 16.31
N VAL A 35 -6.44 10.54 15.06
CA VAL A 35 -7.40 11.13 14.11
C VAL A 35 -8.79 10.51 14.25
N THR A 36 -8.88 9.22 14.56
CA THR A 36 -10.17 8.53 14.73
C THR A 36 -10.85 8.91 16.05
N THR A 37 -12.17 9.06 16.01
CA THR A 37 -13.00 9.21 17.21
C THR A 37 -13.21 7.88 17.93
N ASP A 38 -13.37 6.79 17.16
CA ASP A 38 -13.51 5.43 17.69
C ASP A 38 -12.19 4.66 17.54
N ARG A 39 -11.37 4.74 18.59
CA ARG A 39 -10.06 4.08 18.65
C ARG A 39 -10.18 2.56 18.70
N ALA A 40 -11.22 2.05 19.36
CA ALA A 40 -11.45 0.62 19.48
C ALA A 40 -11.81 0.02 18.13
N ALA A 41 -12.69 0.67 17.36
CA ALA A 41 -13.01 0.25 16.00
C ALA A 41 -11.79 0.30 15.08
N PHE A 42 -10.96 1.34 15.16
CA PHE A 42 -9.74 1.41 14.37
C PHE A 42 -8.80 0.24 14.65
N LEU A 43 -8.47 -0.02 15.93
CA LEU A 43 -7.59 -1.12 16.31
C LEU A 43 -8.16 -2.48 15.94
N ARG A 44 -9.46 -2.70 16.18
CA ARG A 44 -10.13 -3.95 15.79
C ARG A 44 -10.02 -4.19 14.29
N ARG A 45 -10.36 -3.21 13.45
CA ARG A 45 -10.26 -3.31 11.99
C ARG A 45 -8.83 -3.55 11.53
N PHE A 46 -7.88 -2.84 12.13
CA PHE A 46 -6.46 -3.02 11.86
C PHE A 46 -6.02 -4.46 12.13
N LEU A 47 -6.36 -5.01 13.30
CA LEU A 47 -6.01 -6.38 13.70
C LEU A 47 -6.75 -7.43 12.86
N LEU A 48 -8.02 -7.21 12.53
CA LEU A 48 -8.80 -8.11 11.67
C LEU A 48 -8.22 -8.18 10.26
N VAL A 49 -7.86 -7.03 9.68
CA VAL A 49 -7.21 -6.99 8.36
C VAL A 49 -5.83 -7.63 8.45
N ALA A 50 -5.07 -7.44 9.54
CA ALA A 50 -3.75 -8.06 9.71
C ALA A 50 -3.85 -9.59 9.75
N GLY A 51 -4.79 -10.11 10.56
CA GLY A 51 -5.05 -11.54 10.65
C GLY A 51 -5.54 -12.13 9.33
N ALA A 52 -6.45 -11.45 8.64
CA ALA A 52 -6.93 -11.88 7.33
C ALA A 52 -5.82 -11.86 6.27
N SER A 53 -4.96 -10.84 6.27
CA SER A 53 -3.80 -10.76 5.36
C SER A 53 -2.86 -11.92 5.61
N TRP A 54 -2.59 -12.24 6.88
CA TRP A 54 -1.77 -13.41 7.22
C TRP A 54 -2.39 -14.72 6.72
N ILE A 55 -3.67 -14.96 6.99
CA ILE A 55 -4.38 -16.17 6.53
C ILE A 55 -4.29 -16.27 5.00
N GLY A 56 -4.69 -15.21 4.29
CA GLY A 56 -4.74 -15.21 2.82
C GLY A 56 -3.37 -15.39 2.19
N GLU A 57 -2.36 -14.72 2.73
CA GLU A 57 -0.99 -14.81 2.22
C GLU A 57 -0.38 -16.20 2.47
N ASP A 58 -0.38 -16.69 3.70
CA ASP A 58 0.22 -17.98 4.07
C ASP A 58 -0.43 -19.12 3.28
N THR A 59 -1.76 -19.10 3.14
CA THR A 59 -2.49 -20.08 2.34
C THR A 59 -2.22 -19.96 0.84
N CYS A 60 -2.01 -18.76 0.29
CA CYS A 60 -1.57 -18.58 -1.09
C CYS A 60 -0.16 -19.14 -1.33
N ILE A 61 0.79 -18.91 -0.43
CA ILE A 61 2.15 -19.48 -0.53
C ILE A 61 2.08 -21.01 -0.53
N ARG A 62 1.30 -21.60 0.39
CA ARG A 62 1.16 -23.06 0.49
C ARG A 62 0.48 -23.67 -0.73
N ALA A 63 -0.61 -23.06 -1.18
CA ALA A 63 -1.44 -23.63 -2.24
C ALA A 63 -0.81 -23.47 -3.62
N TYR A 64 -0.16 -22.34 -3.88
CA TYR A 64 0.28 -21.97 -5.23
C TYR A 64 1.79 -21.92 -5.39
N GLY A 65 2.53 -21.65 -4.31
CA GLY A 65 3.98 -21.58 -4.35
C GLY A 65 4.51 -20.57 -5.36
N PHE A 66 3.82 -19.43 -5.57
CA PHE A 66 4.21 -18.43 -6.59
C PHE A 66 5.43 -17.59 -6.19
N TYR A 67 5.75 -17.51 -4.90
CA TYR A 67 6.87 -16.73 -4.38
C TYR A 67 7.27 -17.23 -2.99
N ALA A 68 8.41 -16.73 -2.50
CA ALA A 68 8.88 -16.97 -1.15
C ALA A 68 9.56 -15.72 -0.59
N TYR A 69 9.35 -15.47 0.71
CA TYR A 69 10.05 -14.45 1.47
C TYR A 69 11.49 -14.85 1.75
N ASP A 70 12.36 -13.85 1.88
CA ASP A 70 13.74 -14.08 2.30
C ASP A 70 13.82 -14.61 3.73
N ALA A 71 14.69 -15.59 4.01
CA ALA A 71 14.77 -16.19 5.34
C ALA A 71 15.39 -15.28 6.42
N GLY A 72 15.92 -14.12 6.02
CA GLY A 72 16.54 -13.15 6.91
C GLY A 72 15.55 -12.30 7.71
N TRP A 73 14.25 -12.30 7.38
CA TRP A 73 13.24 -11.66 8.23
C TRP A 73 13.28 -12.26 9.64
N GLY A 74 13.21 -11.41 10.66
CA GLY A 74 13.43 -11.77 12.06
C GLY A 74 12.32 -12.63 12.66
N LEU A 75 11.06 -12.33 12.36
CA LEU A 75 9.92 -13.08 12.91
C LEU A 75 8.94 -13.54 11.83
N PHE A 76 8.77 -14.85 11.76
CA PHE A 76 7.81 -15.53 10.89
C PHE A 76 6.63 -16.08 11.67
N LEU A 77 5.45 -16.02 11.06
CA LEU A 77 4.32 -16.86 11.42
C LEU A 77 4.13 -17.87 10.28
N ASP A 78 4.75 -19.05 10.46
CA ASP A 78 4.95 -20.07 9.42
C ASP A 78 5.77 -19.55 8.22
N ARG A 79 5.16 -19.29 7.05
CA ARG A 79 5.89 -18.84 5.83
C ARG A 79 5.88 -17.33 5.63
N MET A 80 5.07 -16.61 6.39
CA MET A 80 4.90 -15.17 6.23
C MET A 80 5.63 -14.39 7.34
N PRO A 81 6.46 -13.39 7.00
CA PRO A 81 7.02 -12.47 7.98
C PRO A 81 5.91 -11.68 8.68
N LEU A 82 5.95 -11.62 10.01
CA LEU A 82 4.93 -10.93 10.80
C LEU A 82 4.87 -9.43 10.46
N MET A 83 6.02 -8.83 10.13
CA MET A 83 6.11 -7.43 9.71
C MET A 83 5.25 -7.17 8.45
N ILE A 84 5.29 -8.07 7.47
CA ILE A 84 4.50 -7.92 6.24
C ILE A 84 3.00 -8.02 6.55
N ALA A 85 2.60 -8.97 7.39
CA ALA A 85 1.20 -9.09 7.83
C ALA A 85 0.69 -7.80 8.52
N ALA A 86 1.58 -7.11 9.23
CA ALA A 86 1.27 -5.87 9.94
C ALA A 86 1.29 -4.62 9.03
N ILE A 87 2.07 -4.61 7.94
CA ILE A 87 2.14 -3.47 7.00
C ILE A 87 0.87 -3.35 6.16
N TRP A 88 0.33 -4.45 5.64
CA TRP A 88 -0.81 -4.42 4.72
C TRP A 88 -2.08 -3.74 5.26
N PRO A 89 -2.46 -3.90 6.54
CA PRO A 89 -3.53 -3.11 7.14
C PRO A 89 -3.34 -1.60 6.98
N ALA A 90 -2.12 -1.09 7.14
CA ALA A 90 -1.84 0.33 6.97
C ALA A 90 -2.04 0.78 5.51
N VAL A 91 -1.64 -0.05 4.54
CA VAL A 91 -1.85 0.21 3.11
C VAL A 91 -3.33 0.20 2.76
N ILE A 92 -4.06 -0.84 3.19
CA ILE A 92 -5.47 -1.04 2.86
C ILE A 92 -6.35 0.02 3.52
N LEU A 93 -6.20 0.25 4.83
CA LEU A 93 -7.04 1.20 5.57
C LEU A 93 -6.76 2.64 5.14
N SER A 94 -5.49 3.01 4.87
CA SER A 94 -5.22 4.36 4.32
C SER A 94 -5.79 4.54 2.92
N SER A 95 -5.79 3.50 2.08
CA SER A 95 -6.43 3.53 0.76
C SER A 95 -7.95 3.65 0.87
N TRP A 96 -8.55 3.02 1.87
CA TRP A 96 -9.98 3.16 2.16
C TRP A 96 -10.35 4.57 2.59
N GLU A 97 -9.55 5.20 3.45
CA GLU A 97 -9.74 6.61 3.82
C GLU A 97 -9.66 7.54 2.60
N VAL A 98 -8.67 7.35 1.73
CA VAL A 98 -8.58 8.10 0.46
C VAL A 98 -9.84 7.88 -0.39
N ALA A 99 -10.30 6.63 -0.53
CA ALA A 99 -11.51 6.30 -1.28
C ALA A 99 -12.78 6.94 -0.68
N LYS A 100 -12.92 7.01 0.66
CA LYS A 100 -14.04 7.68 1.34
C LYS A 100 -14.13 9.15 0.99
N HIS A 101 -13.00 9.83 0.82
CA HIS A 101 -12.95 11.24 0.44
C HIS A 101 -13.12 11.48 -1.07
N LEU A 102 -12.68 10.54 -1.91
CA LEU A 102 -12.85 10.66 -3.36
C LEU A 102 -14.27 10.33 -3.82
N VAL A 103 -14.91 9.36 -3.18
CA VAL A 103 -16.25 8.86 -3.53
C VAL A 103 -17.21 9.12 -2.37
N PRO A 104 -18.16 10.07 -2.52
CA PRO A 104 -19.18 10.35 -1.49
C PRO A 104 -19.99 9.12 -1.08
N SER A 105 -20.45 9.09 0.17
CA SER A 105 -21.29 7.98 0.69
C SER A 105 -22.66 7.91 0.02
N THR A 106 -23.12 9.00 -0.57
CA THR A 106 -24.39 9.09 -1.31
C THR A 106 -24.38 8.35 -2.65
N HIS A 107 -23.21 7.90 -3.13
CA HIS A 107 -23.15 7.06 -4.31
C HIS A 107 -23.83 5.70 -4.03
N ARG A 108 -24.99 5.49 -4.66
CA ARG A 108 -25.82 4.28 -4.49
C ARG A 108 -25.15 2.97 -4.89
N ARG A 109 -24.02 3.00 -5.62
CA ARG A 109 -23.30 1.80 -6.03
C ARG A 109 -22.41 1.32 -4.89
N LEU A 110 -22.85 0.24 -4.22
CA LEU A 110 -22.15 -0.40 -3.09
C LEU A 110 -20.68 -0.74 -3.42
N ALA A 111 -20.39 -1.09 -4.68
CA ALA A 111 -19.06 -1.57 -5.08
C ALA A 111 -18.02 -0.47 -5.37
N THR A 112 -18.39 0.81 -5.51
CA THR A 112 -17.45 1.82 -6.05
C THR A 112 -16.22 2.05 -5.15
N ARG A 113 -16.42 2.17 -3.83
CA ARG A 113 -15.31 2.38 -2.88
C ARG A 113 -14.42 1.14 -2.76
N PRO A 114 -14.95 -0.08 -2.54
CA PRO A 114 -14.15 -1.30 -2.58
C PRO A 114 -13.31 -1.45 -3.85
N LEU A 115 -13.90 -1.21 -5.03
CA LEU A 115 -13.18 -1.26 -6.31
C LEU A 115 -12.06 -0.22 -6.39
N LEU A 116 -12.33 1.01 -5.92
CA LEU A 116 -11.30 2.05 -5.87
C LEU A 116 -10.17 1.69 -4.90
N VAL A 117 -10.47 1.09 -3.74
CA VAL A 117 -9.44 0.59 -2.83
C VAL A 117 -8.62 -0.50 -3.50
N GLY A 118 -9.26 -1.47 -4.15
CA GLY A 118 -8.55 -2.50 -4.92
C GLY A 118 -7.62 -1.89 -5.97
N ALA A 119 -8.07 -0.87 -6.70
CA ALA A 119 -7.24 -0.16 -7.69
C ALA A 119 -6.06 0.61 -7.07
N LEU A 120 -6.28 1.26 -5.91
CA LEU A 120 -5.21 1.95 -5.17
C LEU A 120 -4.16 0.97 -4.65
N VAL A 121 -4.61 -0.14 -4.05
CA VAL A 121 -3.73 -1.20 -3.54
C VAL A 121 -3.01 -1.91 -4.68
N PHE A 122 -3.67 -2.12 -5.82
CA PHE A 122 -3.01 -2.60 -7.04
C PHE A 122 -1.86 -1.66 -7.42
N ALA A 123 -2.09 -0.34 -7.48
CA ALA A 123 -1.05 0.62 -7.80
C ALA A 123 0.10 0.62 -6.76
N ASP A 124 -0.21 0.53 -5.47
CA ASP A 124 0.81 0.44 -4.42
C ASP A 124 1.66 -0.83 -4.57
N ALA A 125 1.03 -1.99 -4.75
CA ALA A 125 1.72 -3.26 -4.96
C ALA A 125 2.55 -3.23 -6.26
N TRP A 126 2.04 -2.61 -7.33
CA TRP A 126 2.72 -2.47 -8.62
C TRP A 126 3.99 -1.58 -8.54
N LEU A 127 4.07 -0.73 -7.50
CA LEU A 127 5.26 0.03 -7.13
C LEU A 127 6.18 -0.76 -6.18
N ILE A 128 5.62 -1.33 -5.12
CA ILE A 128 6.34 -1.93 -4.00
C ILE A 128 7.03 -3.23 -4.40
N GLU A 129 6.33 -4.10 -5.12
CA GLU A 129 6.79 -5.45 -5.45
C GLU A 129 8.09 -5.45 -6.26
N PRO A 130 8.22 -4.66 -7.35
CA PRO A 130 9.49 -4.56 -8.08
C PRO A 130 10.66 -4.10 -7.21
N ILE A 131 10.43 -3.14 -6.32
CA ILE A 131 11.48 -2.61 -5.43
C ILE A 131 11.90 -3.70 -4.45
N ALA A 132 10.94 -4.38 -3.83
CA ALA A 132 11.19 -5.43 -2.85
C ALA A 132 11.94 -6.63 -3.43
N VAL A 133 11.62 -7.03 -4.67
CA VAL A 133 12.35 -8.08 -5.40
C VAL A 133 13.78 -7.65 -5.69
N GLN A 134 14.01 -6.43 -6.16
CA GLN A 134 15.38 -5.93 -6.43
C GLN A 134 16.19 -5.73 -5.15
N THR A 135 15.54 -5.51 -4.00
CA THR A 135 16.19 -5.43 -2.69
C THR A 135 16.39 -6.79 -2.03
N GLY A 136 15.91 -7.88 -2.64
CA GLY A 136 16.05 -9.24 -2.11
C GLY A 136 15.14 -9.57 -0.93
N LEU A 137 14.04 -8.83 -0.71
CA LEU A 137 13.12 -9.08 0.42
C LEU A 137 12.24 -10.32 0.21
N TRP A 138 11.95 -10.63 -1.05
CA TRP A 138 11.29 -11.85 -1.51
C TRP A 138 11.58 -12.06 -2.99
N ARG A 139 11.20 -13.23 -3.52
CA ARG A 139 11.36 -13.58 -4.94
C ARG A 139 10.11 -14.27 -5.47
N TRP A 140 9.74 -13.96 -6.70
CA TRP A 140 8.70 -14.66 -7.44
C TRP A 140 9.31 -15.77 -8.32
N PHE A 141 8.54 -16.82 -8.57
CA PHE A 141 8.93 -17.93 -9.44
C PHE A 141 8.37 -17.81 -10.87
N GLU A 142 7.38 -16.93 -11.06
CA GLU A 142 6.79 -16.63 -12.36
C GLU A 142 7.36 -15.30 -12.93
N PRO A 143 7.56 -15.19 -14.26
CA PRO A 143 8.11 -13.99 -14.85
C PRO A 143 7.11 -12.83 -14.90
N GLY A 144 7.62 -11.62 -15.09
CA GLY A 144 6.81 -10.42 -15.28
C GLY A 144 7.63 -9.14 -15.33
N LEU A 145 7.02 -8.02 -14.99
CA LEU A 145 7.69 -6.72 -14.98
C LEU A 145 8.66 -6.66 -13.79
N PHE A 146 9.95 -6.48 -14.05
CA PHE A 146 11.01 -6.51 -13.03
C PHE A 146 11.01 -7.80 -12.17
N ASN A 147 10.70 -8.94 -12.79
CA ASN A 147 10.54 -10.25 -12.13
C ASN A 147 9.36 -10.32 -11.14
N VAL A 148 8.34 -9.47 -11.34
CA VAL A 148 7.08 -9.52 -10.59
C VAL A 148 5.94 -9.89 -11.54
N PRO A 149 5.26 -11.03 -11.34
CA PRO A 149 4.11 -11.42 -12.12
C PRO A 149 2.88 -10.60 -11.72
N ILE A 150 2.00 -10.29 -12.68
CA ILE A 150 0.78 -9.49 -12.42
C ILE A 150 -0.12 -10.15 -11.38
N ILE A 151 -0.14 -11.49 -11.31
CA ILE A 151 -0.94 -12.25 -10.35
C ILE A 151 -0.64 -11.87 -8.89
N GLY A 152 0.62 -11.59 -8.56
CA GLY A 152 1.02 -11.20 -7.20
C GLY A 152 0.39 -9.87 -6.77
N VAL A 153 0.40 -8.90 -7.67
CA VAL A 153 -0.16 -7.57 -7.44
C VAL A 153 -1.68 -7.60 -7.45
N ALA A 154 -2.27 -8.39 -8.35
CA ALA A 154 -3.71 -8.59 -8.40
C ALA A 154 -4.25 -9.26 -7.12
N GLY A 155 -3.50 -10.18 -6.51
CA GLY A 155 -3.88 -10.83 -5.25
C GLY A 155 -4.16 -9.84 -4.13
N TRP A 156 -3.23 -8.91 -3.88
CA TRP A 156 -3.40 -7.85 -2.89
C TRP A 156 -4.57 -6.92 -3.21
N ALA A 157 -4.78 -6.61 -4.49
CA ALA A 157 -5.91 -5.79 -4.95
C ALA A 157 -7.26 -6.47 -4.68
N TYR A 158 -7.38 -7.76 -4.99
CA TYR A 158 -8.60 -8.55 -4.75
C TYR A 158 -8.88 -8.67 -3.26
N PHE A 159 -7.85 -8.98 -2.46
CA PHE A 159 -7.96 -9.06 -1.02
C PHE A 159 -8.45 -7.72 -0.43
N ALA A 160 -7.81 -6.61 -0.78
CA ALA A 160 -8.15 -5.29 -0.26
C ALA A 160 -9.57 -4.86 -0.64
N MET A 161 -9.98 -5.12 -1.89
CA MET A 161 -11.33 -4.87 -2.36
C MET A 161 -12.36 -5.63 -1.51
N LEU A 162 -12.15 -6.92 -1.29
CA LEU A 162 -13.10 -7.75 -0.54
C LEU A 162 -13.12 -7.40 0.96
N ALA A 163 -11.96 -7.14 1.56
CA ALA A 163 -11.87 -6.71 2.95
C ALA A 163 -12.66 -5.40 3.19
N VAL A 164 -12.47 -4.41 2.31
CA VAL A 164 -13.22 -3.15 2.40
C VAL A 164 -14.69 -3.29 2.03
N ALA A 165 -15.05 -4.21 1.13
CA ALA A 165 -16.47 -4.50 0.85
C ALA A 165 -17.21 -4.96 2.10
N VAL A 166 -16.60 -5.84 2.91
CA VAL A 166 -17.18 -6.28 4.19
C VAL A 166 -17.27 -5.12 5.17
N LEU A 167 -16.21 -4.32 5.33
CA LEU A 167 -16.21 -3.17 6.25
C LEU A 167 -17.27 -2.11 5.87
N GLU A 168 -17.39 -1.76 4.59
CA GLU A 168 -18.41 -0.84 4.10
C GLU A 168 -19.81 -1.41 4.25
N TRP A 169 -20.00 -2.72 4.05
CA TRP A 169 -21.31 -3.35 4.27
C TRP A 169 -21.72 -3.25 5.74
N VAL A 170 -20.85 -3.61 6.67
CA VAL A 170 -21.12 -3.50 8.12
C VAL A 170 -21.41 -2.04 8.51
N GLU A 171 -20.58 -1.09 8.06
CA GLU A 171 -20.74 0.34 8.37
C GLU A 171 -22.06 0.91 7.82
N ARG A 172 -22.48 0.51 6.61
CA ARG A 172 -23.71 1.01 5.98
C ARG A 172 -24.98 0.36 6.50
N ALA A 173 -24.94 -0.95 6.73
CA ALA A 173 -26.06 -1.70 7.27
C ALA A 173 -26.23 -1.45 8.79
N GLN A 174 -25.30 -0.71 9.41
CA GLN A 174 -25.26 -0.46 10.86
C GLN A 174 -25.22 -1.76 11.66
N GLU A 175 -24.55 -2.77 11.10
CA GLU A 175 -24.47 -4.09 11.71
C GLU A 175 -23.53 -4.05 12.92
N PRO A 176 -23.75 -4.93 13.91
CA PRO A 176 -22.83 -5.14 15.02
C PRO A 176 -21.38 -5.37 14.57
N ALA A 177 -20.43 -4.80 15.31
CA ALA A 177 -19.00 -4.88 15.02
C ALA A 177 -18.44 -6.31 14.89
N VAL A 178 -19.12 -7.32 15.46
CA VAL A 178 -18.74 -8.73 15.32
C VAL A 178 -18.79 -9.21 13.86
N TYR A 179 -19.65 -8.63 13.03
CA TYR A 179 -19.73 -8.98 11.61
C TYR A 179 -18.50 -8.54 10.80
N GLU A 180 -17.68 -7.60 11.32
CA GLU A 180 -16.38 -7.28 10.72
C GLU A 180 -15.43 -8.50 10.73
N ALA A 181 -15.62 -9.45 11.65
CA ALA A 181 -14.82 -10.68 11.70
C ALA A 181 -14.99 -11.56 10.46
N ALA A 182 -16.05 -11.35 9.67
CA ALA A 182 -16.23 -12.04 8.39
C ALA A 182 -15.07 -11.77 7.40
N ILE A 183 -14.30 -10.68 7.58
CA ILE A 183 -13.09 -10.39 6.78
C ILE A 183 -12.08 -11.53 6.84
N LEU A 184 -11.95 -12.19 7.99
CA LEU A 184 -11.02 -13.31 8.20
C LEU A 184 -11.30 -14.50 7.27
N LEU A 185 -12.52 -14.61 6.73
CA LEU A 185 -12.92 -15.66 5.80
C LEU A 185 -13.15 -15.10 4.39
N VAL A 186 -13.95 -14.04 4.25
CA VAL A 186 -14.39 -13.52 2.95
C VAL A 186 -13.22 -12.99 2.12
N ALA A 187 -12.30 -12.23 2.73
CA ALA A 187 -11.20 -11.63 1.97
C ALA A 187 -10.18 -12.69 1.50
N PRO A 188 -9.69 -13.61 2.34
CA PRO A 188 -8.85 -14.72 1.89
C PRO A 188 -9.53 -15.60 0.84
N LEU A 189 -10.70 -16.16 1.15
CA LEU A 189 -11.38 -17.11 0.25
C LEU A 189 -11.73 -16.47 -1.10
N GLY A 190 -12.25 -15.25 -1.08
CA GLY A 190 -12.56 -14.54 -2.31
C GLY A 190 -11.30 -14.18 -3.10
N ALA A 191 -10.19 -13.82 -2.44
CA ALA A 191 -8.91 -13.62 -3.11
C ALA A 191 -8.42 -14.92 -3.78
N HIS A 192 -8.51 -16.08 -3.11
CA HIS A 192 -8.19 -17.38 -3.71
C HIS A 192 -9.03 -17.65 -4.97
N VAL A 193 -10.36 -17.48 -4.88
CA VAL A 193 -11.27 -17.70 -6.02
C VAL A 193 -10.91 -16.78 -7.18
N LEU A 194 -10.71 -15.49 -6.92
CA LEU A 194 -10.36 -14.51 -7.95
C LEU A 194 -8.97 -14.76 -8.54
N LEU A 195 -7.98 -15.14 -7.74
CA LEU A 195 -6.64 -15.52 -8.19
C LEU A 195 -6.70 -16.73 -9.12
N VAL A 196 -7.38 -17.81 -8.73
CA VAL A 196 -7.51 -19.02 -9.57
C VAL A 196 -8.24 -18.70 -10.86
N ALA A 197 -9.36 -17.98 -10.78
CA ALA A 197 -10.15 -17.61 -11.94
C ALA A 197 -9.34 -16.74 -12.91
N THR A 198 -8.68 -15.69 -12.41
CA THR A 198 -7.91 -14.76 -13.26
C THR A 198 -6.60 -15.34 -13.74
N TRP A 199 -5.99 -16.25 -12.98
CA TRP A 199 -4.83 -17.02 -13.42
C TRP A 199 -5.16 -17.82 -14.67
N TRP A 200 -6.17 -18.68 -14.62
CA TRP A 200 -6.52 -19.54 -15.74
C TRP A 200 -7.19 -18.81 -16.91
N ALA A 201 -7.96 -17.76 -16.63
CA ALA A 201 -8.64 -17.00 -17.68
C ALA A 201 -7.72 -16.01 -18.40
N LEU A 202 -6.71 -15.45 -17.72
CA LEU A 202 -5.93 -14.33 -18.24
C LEU A 202 -4.44 -14.47 -17.96
N PHE A 203 -4.02 -14.44 -16.69
CA PHE A 203 -2.63 -14.21 -16.35
C PHE A 203 -1.71 -15.31 -16.84
N ARG A 204 -2.10 -16.58 -16.75
CA ARG A 204 -1.32 -17.73 -17.23
C ARG A 204 -0.83 -17.59 -18.67
N TRP A 205 -1.59 -16.89 -19.51
CA TRP A 205 -1.35 -16.70 -20.93
C TRP A 205 -0.53 -15.45 -21.25
N ILE A 206 -0.38 -14.53 -20.30
CA ILE A 206 0.37 -13.27 -20.44
C ILE A 206 1.56 -13.18 -19.48
N THR A 207 1.82 -14.21 -18.68
CA THR A 207 2.99 -14.34 -17.81
C THR A 207 4.23 -14.58 -18.67
N VAL A 208 4.76 -13.50 -19.23
CA VAL A 208 6.01 -13.43 -19.98
C VAL A 208 6.85 -12.27 -19.44
N PRO A 209 8.18 -12.26 -19.64
CA PRO A 209 8.99 -11.09 -19.31
C PRO A 209 8.47 -9.83 -20.01
N ILE A 210 8.17 -8.79 -19.24
CA ILE A 210 7.63 -7.53 -19.77
C ILE A 210 8.80 -6.56 -19.97
N PRO A 211 9.01 -6.02 -21.19
CA PRO A 211 10.01 -4.99 -21.43
C PRO A 211 9.78 -3.77 -20.53
N SER A 212 10.81 -3.40 -19.75
CA SER A 212 10.68 -2.40 -18.69
C SER A 212 10.37 -0.99 -19.22
N TRP A 213 11.03 -0.54 -20.29
CA TRP A 213 10.83 0.81 -20.82
C TRP A 213 9.43 1.07 -21.41
N PRO A 214 8.85 0.17 -22.22
CA PRO A 214 7.45 0.30 -22.64
C PRO A 214 6.49 0.33 -21.45
N ALA A 215 6.71 -0.52 -20.44
CA ALA A 215 5.90 -0.48 -19.22
C ALA A 215 6.02 0.88 -18.52
N VAL A 216 7.23 1.40 -18.35
CA VAL A 216 7.51 2.75 -17.81
C VAL A 216 6.74 3.84 -18.56
N ALA A 217 6.80 3.84 -19.89
CA ALA A 217 6.07 4.81 -20.71
C ALA A 217 4.55 4.73 -20.48
N LEU A 218 4.00 3.52 -20.44
CA LEU A 218 2.59 3.28 -20.15
C LEU A 218 2.23 3.75 -18.73
N GLY A 219 3.07 3.46 -17.74
CA GLY A 219 2.91 3.89 -16.35
C GLY A 219 2.81 5.41 -16.24
N PHE A 220 3.70 6.15 -16.91
CA PHE A 220 3.62 7.61 -16.99
C PHE A 220 2.37 8.10 -17.70
N ALA A 221 1.99 7.51 -18.83
CA ALA A 221 0.81 7.92 -19.57
C ALA A 221 -0.47 7.79 -18.71
N VAL A 222 -0.64 6.64 -18.05
CA VAL A 222 -1.77 6.40 -17.14
C VAL A 222 -1.71 7.36 -15.95
N SER A 223 -0.55 7.49 -15.32
CA SER A 223 -0.34 8.33 -14.15
C SER A 223 -0.61 9.82 -14.40
N LEU A 224 -0.08 10.37 -15.49
CA LEU A 224 -0.32 11.76 -15.89
C LEU A 224 -1.79 11.97 -16.29
N GLY A 225 -2.41 11.00 -16.96
CA GLY A 225 -3.84 11.02 -17.25
C GLY A 225 -4.69 11.08 -15.97
N LEU A 226 -4.40 10.23 -14.98
CA LEU A 226 -5.07 10.21 -13.68
C LEU A 226 -4.82 11.51 -12.89
N ALA A 227 -3.60 12.05 -12.92
CA ALA A 227 -3.26 13.32 -12.28
C ALA A 227 -4.04 14.49 -12.91
N GLY A 228 -4.08 14.55 -14.25
CA GLY A 228 -4.86 15.53 -14.98
C GLY A 228 -6.36 15.43 -14.67
N TRP A 229 -6.91 14.20 -14.68
CA TRP A 229 -8.30 13.95 -14.32
C TRP A 229 -8.60 14.36 -12.87
N ALA A 230 -7.74 13.99 -11.91
CA ALA A 230 -7.91 14.34 -10.50
C ALA A 230 -7.86 15.86 -10.27
N ALA A 231 -6.99 16.56 -10.99
CA ALA A 231 -6.90 18.02 -10.97
C ALA A 231 -8.19 18.66 -11.53
N MET A 232 -8.65 18.22 -12.70
CA MET A 232 -9.88 18.69 -13.34
C MET A 232 -11.13 18.41 -12.48
N ALA A 233 -11.20 17.23 -11.85
CA ALA A 233 -12.29 16.85 -10.96
C ALA A 233 -12.26 17.58 -9.61
N GLY A 234 -11.25 18.43 -9.37
CA GLY A 234 -11.07 19.11 -8.09
C GLY A 234 -10.90 18.15 -6.91
N ALA A 235 -10.39 16.94 -7.15
CA ALA A 235 -10.23 15.89 -6.13
C ALA A 235 -9.39 16.38 -4.93
N ARG A 236 -8.39 17.22 -5.21
CA ARG A 236 -7.57 17.91 -4.21
C ARG A 236 -8.36 18.65 -3.13
N LYS A 237 -9.50 19.24 -3.48
CA LYS A 237 -10.34 20.01 -2.53
C LYS A 237 -11.03 19.10 -1.50
N ARG A 238 -11.16 17.81 -1.82
CA ARG A 238 -11.82 16.80 -0.98
C ARG A 238 -10.84 16.06 -0.07
N MET A 239 -9.53 16.14 -0.34
CA MET A 239 -8.52 15.40 0.41
C MET A 239 -8.09 16.14 1.67
N PRO A 240 -8.27 15.56 2.88
CA PRO A 240 -7.63 16.10 4.06
C PRO A 240 -6.12 15.86 3.99
N PRO A 241 -5.30 16.82 4.48
CA PRO A 241 -3.85 16.65 4.53
C PRO A 241 -3.43 15.35 5.23
N ALA A 242 -4.07 15.00 6.35
CA ALA A 242 -3.71 13.84 7.15
C ALA A 242 -3.76 12.52 6.35
N ALA A 243 -4.76 12.34 5.48
CA ALA A 243 -4.87 11.15 4.65
C ALA A 243 -3.67 11.00 3.69
N ILE A 244 -3.26 12.10 3.04
CA ILE A 244 -2.12 12.11 2.12
C ILE A 244 -0.79 11.93 2.88
N PHE A 245 -0.59 12.70 3.95
CA PHE A 245 0.66 12.67 4.72
C PHE A 245 0.89 11.34 5.43
N SER A 246 -0.16 10.61 5.81
CA SER A 246 -0.03 9.28 6.40
C SER A 246 0.66 8.26 5.49
N ARG A 247 0.66 8.50 4.17
CA ARG A 247 1.27 7.64 3.16
C ARG A 247 2.67 8.07 2.75
N MET A 248 3.13 9.24 3.18
CA MET A 248 4.47 9.74 2.85
C MET A 248 5.60 8.92 3.47
N PRO A 249 5.58 8.54 4.76
CA PRO A 249 6.66 7.73 5.34
C PRO A 249 6.93 6.42 4.59
N PRO A 250 5.94 5.55 4.28
CA PRO A 250 6.22 4.34 3.51
C PRO A 250 6.68 4.65 2.08
N ALA A 251 6.13 5.67 1.41
CA ALA A 251 6.60 6.05 0.09
C ALA A 251 8.08 6.48 0.11
N ILE A 252 8.47 7.35 1.05
CA ILE A 252 9.86 7.78 1.25
C ILE A 252 10.77 6.58 1.51
N PHE A 253 10.34 5.64 2.35
CA PHE A 253 11.08 4.43 2.63
C PHE A 253 11.38 3.61 1.36
N PHE A 254 10.38 3.38 0.50
CA PHE A 254 10.61 2.68 -0.77
C PHE A 254 11.50 3.47 -1.74
N PHE A 255 11.42 4.80 -1.77
CA PHE A 255 12.37 5.61 -2.54
C PHE A 255 13.81 5.53 -2.00
N VAL A 256 13.99 5.43 -0.68
CA VAL A 256 15.30 5.20 -0.07
C VAL A 256 15.83 3.81 -0.44
N LEU A 257 15.01 2.76 -0.33
CA LEU A 257 15.39 1.41 -0.78
C LEU A 257 15.78 1.42 -2.25
N LEU A 258 15.00 2.09 -3.10
CA LEU A 258 15.29 2.21 -4.52
C LEU A 258 16.61 2.95 -4.80
N ALA A 259 16.91 4.01 -4.07
CA ALA A 259 18.17 4.75 -4.21
C ALA A 259 19.39 3.91 -3.80
N VAL A 260 19.25 3.08 -2.76
CA VAL A 260 20.34 2.24 -2.24
C VAL A 260 20.54 0.99 -3.09
N PHE A 261 19.47 0.26 -3.41
CA PHE A 261 19.53 -1.07 -4.02
C PHE A 261 19.16 -1.06 -5.51
N GLY A 262 18.27 -0.17 -5.94
CA GLY A 262 17.73 -0.14 -7.31
C GLY A 262 18.55 0.66 -8.33
N ARG A 263 19.65 1.31 -7.93
CA ARG A 263 20.47 2.18 -8.80
C ARG A 263 21.02 1.49 -10.05
N ALA A 264 21.19 0.16 -10.01
CA ALA A 264 21.65 -0.63 -11.15
C ALA A 264 20.55 -0.87 -12.21
N VAL A 265 19.30 -0.54 -11.92
CA VAL A 265 18.14 -0.74 -12.79
C VAL A 265 17.45 0.62 -13.05
N PRO A 266 17.98 1.48 -13.94
CA PRO A 266 17.45 2.83 -14.16
C PRO A 266 15.96 2.86 -14.51
N ALA A 267 15.49 1.86 -15.27
CA ALA A 267 14.09 1.73 -15.62
C ALA A 267 13.19 1.57 -14.38
N LEU A 268 13.65 0.91 -13.32
CA LEU A 268 12.91 0.78 -12.07
C LEU A 268 12.84 2.12 -11.30
N VAL A 269 13.90 2.92 -11.36
CA VAL A 269 13.89 4.28 -10.77
C VAL A 269 12.84 5.14 -11.46
N VAL A 270 12.87 5.15 -12.79
CA VAL A 270 11.91 5.93 -13.60
C VAL A 270 10.48 5.38 -13.44
N TRP A 271 10.32 4.05 -13.33
CA TRP A 271 9.06 3.39 -12.98
C TRP A 271 8.48 3.90 -11.67
N ALA A 272 9.27 3.96 -10.60
CA ALA A 272 8.79 4.42 -9.30
C ALA A 272 8.34 5.88 -9.31
N VAL A 273 9.06 6.73 -10.06
CA VAL A 273 8.68 8.14 -10.24
C VAL A 273 7.33 8.27 -10.94
N ALA A 274 6.96 7.33 -11.82
CA ALA A 274 5.67 7.34 -12.50
C ALA A 274 4.48 7.25 -11.52
N PHE A 275 4.65 6.82 -10.27
CA PHE A 275 3.54 6.76 -9.30
C PHE A 275 3.32 8.07 -8.52
N ALA A 276 4.23 9.04 -8.62
CA ALA A 276 4.12 10.31 -7.88
C ALA A 276 3.02 11.28 -8.38
N PRO A 277 2.80 11.47 -9.71
CA PRO A 277 1.88 12.50 -10.21
C PRO A 277 0.45 12.48 -9.64
N PRO A 278 -0.26 11.34 -9.49
CA PRO A 278 -1.61 11.33 -8.97
C PRO A 278 -1.65 11.79 -7.51
N TRP A 279 -0.66 11.39 -6.71
CA TRP A 279 -0.54 11.84 -5.33
C TRP A 279 -0.24 13.34 -5.23
N LEU A 280 0.65 13.87 -6.08
CA LEU A 280 0.91 15.30 -6.14
C LEU A 280 -0.33 16.13 -6.52
N ALA A 281 -1.14 15.61 -7.44
CA ALA A 281 -2.41 16.22 -7.84
C ALA A 281 -3.44 16.22 -6.69
N LEU A 282 -3.42 15.19 -5.84
CA LEU A 282 -4.29 15.07 -4.67
C LEU A 282 -3.83 15.91 -3.46
N THR A 283 -2.56 16.31 -3.39
CA THR A 283 -2.01 17.02 -2.22
C THR A 283 -2.60 18.43 -2.02
N PRO A 284 -3.21 18.74 -0.86
CA PRO A 284 -3.89 20.03 -0.61
C PRO A 284 -2.92 21.17 -0.22
N TRP A 285 -2.00 21.58 -1.11
CA TRP A 285 -0.97 22.62 -0.83
C TRP A 285 -1.46 23.94 -0.21
N ASN A 286 -2.71 24.36 -0.49
CA ASN A 286 -3.23 25.64 0.02
C ASN A 286 -3.54 25.58 1.51
N ALA A 287 -3.93 24.41 2.03
CA ALA A 287 -4.19 24.20 3.45
C ALA A 287 -2.90 24.35 4.28
N LEU A 288 -1.75 23.99 3.70
CA LEU A 288 -0.45 24.15 4.34
C LEU A 288 -0.08 25.64 4.49
N ARG A 289 -0.32 26.44 3.44
CA ARG A 289 -0.01 27.89 3.46
C ARG A 289 -0.85 28.68 4.47
N ARG A 290 -2.14 28.36 4.62
CA ARG A 290 -3.03 29.09 5.57
C ARG A 290 -2.64 28.91 7.03
N LYS A 291 -2.12 27.74 7.41
CA LYS A 291 -1.70 27.46 8.79
C LYS A 291 -0.46 28.26 9.19
N GLU A 292 0.36 28.62 8.22
CA GLU A 292 1.56 29.43 8.41
C GLU A 292 1.20 30.91 8.64
N SER A 293 0.26 31.46 7.85
CA SER A 293 -0.19 32.84 8.03
C SER A 293 -0.86 33.08 9.38
N SER A 294 -1.66 32.13 9.88
CA SER A 294 -2.34 32.27 11.18
C SER A 294 -1.34 32.27 12.35
N ARG A 295 -0.27 31.46 12.28
CA ARG A 295 0.75 31.42 13.34
C ARG A 295 1.56 32.72 13.43
N THR A 296 1.90 33.31 12.28
CA THR A 296 2.64 34.57 12.23
C THR A 296 1.82 35.73 12.79
N GLN A 297 0.50 35.74 12.57
CA GLN A 297 -0.39 36.78 13.10
C GLN A 297 -0.58 36.67 14.62
N THR A 298 -0.80 35.47 15.17
CA THR A 298 -0.87 35.27 16.63
C THR A 298 0.44 35.65 17.31
N GLY A 299 1.59 35.35 16.70
CA GLY A 299 2.90 35.72 17.24
C GLY A 299 3.19 37.22 17.26
N ARG A 300 2.61 38.01 16.34
CA ARG A 300 2.73 39.49 16.36
C ARG A 300 1.85 40.12 17.43
N ASN A 301 0.63 39.63 17.63
CA ASN A 301 -0.29 40.18 18.63
C ASN A 301 0.16 39.93 20.07
N LEU A 302 0.99 38.90 20.32
CA LEU A 302 1.57 38.66 21.65
C LEU A 302 2.80 39.52 21.96
N ARG A 303 3.31 40.29 20.98
CA ARG A 303 4.45 41.19 21.14
C ARG A 303 4.04 42.67 21.21
N GLN A 304 2.74 42.95 21.12
CA GLN A 304 2.15 44.27 21.33
C GLN A 304 1.50 44.28 22.71
#